data_AF-A0A0Q9K149-F1
#
_entry.id   AF-A0A0Q9K149-F1
#
_cell.length_a   1.000
_cell.length_b   1.000
_cell.length_c   1.000
_cell.angle_alpha   90.00
_cell.angle_beta   90.00
_cell.angle_gamma   90.00
#
_symmetry.space_group_name_H-M   'P 1'
#
loop_
_entity.id
_entity.type
_entity.pdbx_description
1 polymer ?
#
loop_
_entity_poly.entity_id
_entity_poly.type
_entity_poly.pdbx_seq_one_letter_code
_entity_poly.pdbx_strand_id
1 'polypeptide(L)' 'MSDGHVSMVSITVEGGTVTITLNVLSPEDIRTRRAELLDSIHMSFQELKARGSVFALSPYEQGILDQILDLDYLGDGDS' A
#
# COMPACT_ATOMS: atom_id res chain seq x y z
N MET A 1 -17.26 8.19 -14.66
CA MET A 1 -16.66 8.05 -13.33
C MET A 1 -15.71 6.87 -13.46
N SER A 2 -14.41 7.10 -13.47
CA SER A 2 -13.44 6.01 -13.59
C SER A 2 -13.44 5.27 -12.26
N ASP A 3 -13.96 4.04 -12.25
CA ASP A 3 -13.85 3.12 -11.13
C ASP A 3 -12.36 2.77 -11.00
N GLY A 4 -11.65 3.55 -10.20
CA GLY A 4 -10.19 3.50 -10.08
C GLY A 4 -9.78 2.27 -9.30
N HIS A 5 -9.75 1.11 -9.94
CA HIS A 5 -9.19 -0.10 -9.34
C HIS A 5 -7.67 -0.02 -9.39
N VAL A 6 -7.04 -0.23 -8.25
CA VAL A 6 -5.59 -0.28 -8.17
C VAL A 6 -5.20 -1.74 -8.18
N SER A 7 -4.42 -2.12 -9.18
CA SER A 7 -3.91 -3.47 -9.33
C SER A 7 -2.47 -3.52 -8.87
N MET A 8 -2.22 -4.14 -7.71
CA MET A 8 -0.86 -4.50 -7.29
C MET A 8 -0.52 -5.85 -7.92
N VAL A 9 0.62 -5.92 -8.62
CA VAL A 9 1.10 -7.15 -9.26
C VAL A 9 2.29 -7.69 -8.49
N SER A 10 2.17 -8.91 -7.96
CA SER A 10 3.30 -9.64 -7.38
C SER A 10 3.74 -10.74 -8.34
N ILE A 11 5.04 -10.78 -8.65
CA ILE A 11 5.63 -11.80 -9.51
C ILE A 11 6.58 -12.65 -8.67
N THR A 12 6.33 -13.95 -8.63
CA THR A 12 7.18 -14.92 -7.94
C THR A 12 7.70 -15.95 -8.94
N VAL A 13 9.00 -16.24 -8.89
CA VAL A 13 9.64 -17.24 -9.76
C VAL A 13 10.20 -18.37 -8.91
N GLU A 14 9.65 -19.57 -9.06
CA GLU A 14 10.07 -20.76 -8.33
C GLU A 14 10.25 -21.95 -9.28
N GLY A 15 11.44 -22.56 -9.26
CA GLY A 15 11.72 -23.80 -9.99
C GLY A 15 11.49 -23.74 -11.51
N GLY A 16 11.53 -22.55 -12.12
CA GLY A 16 11.25 -22.34 -13.55
C GLY A 16 9.79 -22.02 -13.88
N THR A 17 8.91 -21.95 -12.88
CA THR A 17 7.53 -21.45 -13.02
C THR A 17 7.46 -19.99 -12.58
N VAL A 18 6.75 -19.17 -13.36
CA VAL A 18 6.44 -17.78 -13.01
C VAL A 18 4.98 -17.70 -12.57
N THR A 19 4.76 -17.31 -11.33
CA THR A 19 3.42 -17.04 -10.77
C THR A 19 3.20 -15.54 -10.72
N ILE A 20 2.10 -15.08 -11.32
CA ILE A 20 1.68 -13.67 -11.29
C ILE A 20 0.41 -13.59 -10.46
N THR A 21 0.47 -12.86 -9.34
CA THR A 21 -0.68 -12.57 -8.49
C THR A 21 -1.14 -11.15 -8.75
N LEU A 22 -2.37 -10.99 -9.25
CA LEU A 22 -3.03 -9.69 -9.34
C LEU A 22 -3.91 -9.48 -8.11
N ASN A 23 -3.53 -8.52 -7.28
CA ASN A 23 -4.37 -8.02 -6.20
C ASN A 23 -5.06 -6.75 -6.69
N VAL A 24 -6.35 -6.87 -7.00
CA VAL A 24 -7.21 -5.73 -7.31
C VAL A 24 -7.76 -5.20 -5.99
N LEU A 25 -7.29 -4.04 -5.57
CA LEU A 25 -7.81 -3.32 -4.40
C LEU A 25 -8.69 -2.17 -4.89
N SER A 26 -9.89 -2.09 -4.32
CA SER A 26 -10.78 -0.96 -4.55
C SER A 26 -10.28 0.25 -3.76
N PRO A 27 -10.64 1.49 -4.17
CA PRO A 27 -10.35 2.68 -3.38
C PRO A 27 -10.86 2.60 -1.94
N GLU A 28 -11.97 1.89 -1.71
CA GLU A 28 -12.52 1.66 -0.37
C GLU A 28 -11.67 0.68 0.45
N ASP A 29 -11.12 -0.36 -0.16
CA ASP A 29 -10.20 -1.31 0.50
C ASP A 29 -8.93 -0.59 0.98
N ILE A 30 -8.42 0.31 0.15
CA ILE A 30 -7.25 1.14 0.47
C ILE A 30 -7.55 2.07 1.64
N ARG A 31 -8.72 2.74 1.64
CA ARG A 31 -9.13 3.61 2.74
C ARG A 31 -9.27 2.83 4.06
N THR A 32 -9.83 1.63 3.98
CA THR A 32 -9.97 0.73 5.15
C THR A 32 -8.61 0.35 5.69
N ARG A 33 -7.69 -0.15 4.84
CA ARG A 33 -6.32 -0.50 5.24
C ARG A 33 -5.55 0.69 5.81
N ARG A 34 -5.72 1.88 5.23
CA ARG A 34 -5.14 3.11 5.77
C ARG A 34 -5.69 3.42 7.16
N ALA A 35 -6.99 3.28 7.38
CA ALA A 35 -7.59 3.48 8.69
C ALA A 35 -7.05 2.46 9.71
N GLU A 36 -6.93 1.18 9.33
CA GLU A 36 -6.34 0.12 10.16
C GLU A 36 -4.88 0.43 10.53
N LEU A 37 -4.06 0.87 9.57
CA LEU A 37 -2.67 1.25 9.83
C LEU A 37 -2.60 2.39 10.83
N LEU A 38 -3.39 3.46 10.63
CA LEU A 38 -3.38 4.63 11.49
C LEU A 38 -3.91 4.34 12.90
N ASP A 39 -4.89 3.44 13.02
CA ASP A 39 -5.39 2.96 14.30
C ASP A 39 -4.31 2.16 15.05
N SER A 40 -3.59 1.27 14.35
CA SER A 40 -2.53 0.44 14.94
C SER A 40 -1.34 1.26 15.45
N ILE A 41 -0.85 2.22 14.66
CA ILE A 41 0.34 3.02 15.01
C ILE A 41 0.02 4.22 15.92
N HIS A 42 -1.27 4.50 16.14
CA HIS A 42 -1.79 5.63 16.93
C HIS A 42 -1.17 7.00 16.56
N MET A 43 -0.85 7.23 15.29
CA MET A 43 -0.29 8.49 14.80
C MET A 43 -0.83 8.84 13.41
N SER A 44 -0.70 10.11 13.04
CA SER A 44 -1.13 10.56 11.72
C SER A 44 -0.23 10.02 10.60
N PHE A 45 -0.78 9.93 9.38
CA PHE A 45 -0.01 9.48 8.22
C PHE A 45 1.19 10.39 7.91
N GLN A 46 1.04 11.70 8.12
CA GLN A 46 2.14 12.64 7.92
C GLN A 46 3.25 12.45 8.96
N GLU A 47 2.87 12.16 10.21
CA GLU A 47 3.85 11.89 11.26
C GLU A 47 4.58 10.57 11.01
N LEU A 48 3.88 9.53 10.54
CA LEU A 48 4.49 8.29 10.07
C LEU A 48 5.45 8.55 8.91
N LYS A 49 5.07 9.34 7.91
CA LYS A 49 5.94 9.67 6.76
C LYS A 49 7.19 10.45 7.21
N ALA A 50 7.06 11.35 8.18
CA ALA A 50 8.18 12.11 8.74
C ALA A 50 9.11 11.23 9.60
N ARG A 51 8.58 10.20 10.26
CA ARG A 51 9.29 9.32 11.19
C ARG A 51 9.61 7.94 10.61
N GLY A 52 9.22 7.65 9.37
CA GLY A 52 9.16 6.30 8.81
C GLY A 52 10.52 5.59 8.76
N SER A 53 11.62 6.35 8.72
CA SER A 53 12.97 5.78 8.80
C SER A 53 13.36 5.27 10.19
N VAL A 54 12.59 5.62 11.23
CA VAL A 54 12.91 5.38 12.64
C VAL A 54 11.80 4.62 13.38
N PHE A 55 10.57 4.64 12.85
CA PHE A 55 9.44 3.92 13.42
C PHE A 55 9.39 2.49 12.90
N ALA A 56 9.56 1.52 13.80
CA ALA A 56 9.54 0.10 13.45
C ALA A 56 8.09 -0.35 13.20
N LEU A 57 7.75 -0.56 11.93
CA LEU A 57 6.50 -1.19 11.51
C LEU A 57 6.64 -2.70 11.50
N SER A 58 5.58 -3.42 11.87
CA SER A 58 5.49 -4.85 11.61
C SER A 58 5.48 -5.12 10.09
N PRO A 59 5.84 -6.35 9.64
CA PRO A 59 5.80 -6.68 8.21
C PRO A 59 4.44 -6.47 7.56
N TYR A 60 3.36 -6.65 8.32
CA TYR A 60 1.99 -6.39 7.86
C TYR A 60 1.73 -4.89 7.65
N GLU A 61 2.07 -4.07 8.65
CA GLU A 61 1.90 -2.60 8.58
C GLU A 61 2.78 -1.97 7.50
N GLN A 62 4.01 -2.46 7.34
CA GLN A 62 4.91 -2.05 6.26
C GLN A 62 4.28 -2.35 4.89
N GLY A 63 3.70 -3.54 4.73
CA GLY A 63 3.00 -3.90 3.49
C GLY A 63 1.80 -2.99 3.18
N ILE A 64 1.08 -2.52 4.20
CA ILE A 64 0.00 -1.53 4.01
C ILE A 64 0.58 -0.16 3.64
N LEU A 65 1.65 0.29 4.32
CA LEU A 65 2.29 1.57 4.02
C LEU A 65 2.81 1.62 2.57
N ASP A 66 3.50 0.57 2.13
CA ASP A 66 4.05 0.48 0.78
C ASP A 66 2.92 0.54 -0.27
N GLN A 67 1.80 -0.14 -0.02
CA GLN A 67 0.61 -0.05 -0.88
C GLN A 67 0.06 1.38 -0.96
N ILE A 68 -0.03 2.10 0.16
CA ILE A 68 -0.54 3.48 0.19
C ILE A 68 0.42 4.44 -0.51
N LEU A 69 1.73 4.27 -0.37
CA LEU A 69 2.72 5.13 -0.99
C LEU A 69 2.78 4.95 -2.52
N ASP A 70 2.66 3.72 -3.00
CA ASP A 70 2.58 3.41 -4.44
C ASP A 70 1.35 4.07 -5.08
N LEU A 71 0.25 4.13 -4.33
CA LEU A 71 -0.98 4.79 -4.73
C LEU A 71 -0.90 6.31 -4.77
N ASP A 72 -0.32 6.93 -3.74
CA ASP A 72 -0.07 8.37 -3.72
C ASP A 72 0.81 8.77 -4.92
N TYR A 73 1.82 7.95 -5.27
CA TYR A 73 2.67 8.18 -6.44
C TYR A 73 1.89 8.13 -7.77
N LEU A 74 0.91 7.23 -7.89
CA LEU A 74 0.03 7.14 -9.06
C LEU A 74 -1.02 8.27 -9.11
N GLY A 75 -1.41 8.84 -7.95
CA GLY A 75 -2.37 9.93 -7.84
C GLY A 75 -1.78 11.34 -8.04
N ASP A 76 -0.49 11.53 -7.73
CA ASP A 76 0.27 12.77 -7.97
C ASP A 76 0.91 12.81 -9.38
N GLY A 77 0.63 11.80 -10.21
CA GLY A 77 1.13 11.67 -11.58
C GLY A 77 0.41 12.51 -12.64
N ASP A 78 -0.46 13.44 -12.25
CA ASP A 78 -1.07 14.42 -13.16
C ASP A 78 -0.16 15.67 -13.22
N SER A 79 0.71 15.70 -14.23
CA SER A 79 1.47 16.90 -14.64
C SER A 79 0.61 17.88 -15.42
#